data_AF-V4YF27-F1
#
_entry.id   AF-V4YF27-F1
#
_cell.length_a   1.000
_cell.length_b   1.000
_cell.length_c   1.000
_cell.angle_alpha   90.00
_cell.angle_beta   90.00
_cell.angle_gamma   90.00
#
_symmetry.space_group_name_H-M   'P 1'
#
loop_
_entity.id
_entity.type
_entity.pdbx_description
1 polymer ?
#
loop_
_entity_poly.entity_id
_entity_poly.type
_entity_poly.pdbx_seq_one_letter_code
_entity_poly.pdbx_strand_id
1 'polypeptide(L)'
;MLCPGLVEITRTPPALVYRTKNDREFLSTVGRVTASRSPVRSDNGIEVWNMVTTDEVIEKYEIEPLRESDNIDLSEDDLENGSKGQLIKRAGQLRDRRNDLNQMASERASERDDLNAKTREKVDEAQNHREQRDELNEQVQEHKESRNELNAEANELFDKVDEKKQELELGGEDTIEELQDEIEDLEFRQQTEVLSTEEERELIEKIEGKRETLQEKKEKVGDADELEGMIEEAEEVRSEASHHHQEVTELADEAQEHHNQMIEAYREADEIRDEADEMHDLFVEAQETADQHHEDFVRVQKRLRELDKEEEEERKDEREQKREAEKEEAEEIYQKFKDGETLDTEDLMKLQKTGLL
;
A
#
# COMPACT_ATOMS: atom_id res chain seq x y z
N MET A 1 -24.07 -13.51 -67.67
CA MET A 1 -24.48 -12.97 -66.35
C MET A 1 -23.22 -12.54 -65.64
N LEU A 2 -23.18 -11.27 -65.22
CA LEU A 2 -22.06 -10.62 -64.54
C LEU A 2 -22.14 -10.91 -63.05
N CYS A 3 -21.03 -11.31 -62.44
CA CYS A 3 -20.79 -11.17 -61.00
C CYS A 3 -19.40 -10.53 -60.80
N PRO A 4 -19.31 -9.34 -60.19
CA PRO A 4 -18.06 -8.71 -59.77
C PRO A 4 -17.77 -9.02 -58.28
N GLY A 5 -16.51 -8.96 -57.87
CA GLY A 5 -16.17 -8.93 -56.43
C GLY A 5 -14.79 -9.47 -56.06
N LEU A 6 -13.72 -8.92 -56.66
CA LEU A 6 -12.37 -9.04 -56.12
C LEU A 6 -12.13 -7.86 -55.17
N VAL A 7 -11.89 -8.13 -53.89
CA VAL A 7 -11.18 -7.22 -52.99
C VAL A 7 -10.14 -8.07 -52.25
N GLU A 8 -8.89 -7.91 -52.66
CA GLU A 8 -7.71 -8.30 -51.90
C GLU A 8 -7.58 -7.38 -50.67
N ILE A 9 -7.43 -7.96 -49.48
CA ILE A 9 -6.68 -7.31 -48.39
C ILE A 9 -5.80 -8.37 -47.74
N THR A 10 -4.52 -8.29 -48.08
CA THR A 10 -3.39 -8.90 -47.40
C THR A 10 -3.22 -8.25 -46.03
N ARG A 11 -3.29 -9.02 -44.94
CA ARG A 11 -2.73 -8.64 -43.64
C ARG A 11 -2.13 -9.85 -42.93
N THR A 12 -0.82 -9.98 -43.12
CA THR A 12 0.09 -10.70 -42.23
C THR A 12 0.03 -10.08 -40.83
N PRO A 13 -0.14 -10.86 -39.74
CA PRO A 13 0.03 -10.33 -38.39
C PRO A 13 1.52 -10.15 -38.07
N PRO A 14 1.91 -9.08 -37.37
CA PRO A 14 3.30 -8.80 -37.01
C PRO A 14 3.80 -9.74 -35.91
N ALA A 15 5.04 -10.20 -36.09
CA ALA A 15 5.79 -11.03 -35.16
C ALA A 15 5.95 -10.37 -33.78
N LEU A 16 5.61 -11.10 -32.72
CA LEU A 16 5.96 -10.78 -31.34
C LEU A 16 7.44 -11.11 -31.13
N VAL A 17 8.24 -10.05 -30.96
CA VAL A 17 9.66 -10.13 -30.66
C VAL A 17 9.83 -10.31 -29.15
N TYR A 18 10.36 -11.45 -28.73
CA TYR A 18 10.94 -11.62 -27.39
C TYR A 18 12.12 -10.65 -27.22
N ARG A 19 12.07 -9.81 -26.18
CA ARG A 19 13.24 -9.10 -25.66
C ARG A 19 13.23 -9.11 -24.15
N THR A 20 14.11 -9.94 -23.60
CA THR A 20 14.67 -9.81 -22.27
C THR A 20 15.58 -8.58 -22.21
N LYS A 21 15.49 -7.78 -21.13
CA LYS A 21 16.61 -7.17 -20.36
C LYS A 21 16.18 -5.95 -19.53
N ASN A 22 16.50 -6.03 -18.24
CA ASN A 22 16.87 -4.96 -17.29
C ASN A 22 15.79 -4.00 -16.74
N ASP A 23 15.05 -4.45 -15.73
CA ASP A 23 14.33 -3.59 -14.78
C ASP A 23 15.21 -3.26 -13.56
N ARG A 24 16.20 -2.38 -13.75
CA ARG A 24 16.95 -1.82 -12.59
C ARG A 24 17.32 -0.34 -12.69
N GLU A 25 16.85 0.38 -13.71
CA GLU A 25 17.15 1.81 -13.88
C GLU A 25 15.91 2.64 -14.31
N PHE A 26 14.80 2.51 -13.57
CA PHE A 26 13.63 3.38 -13.77
C PHE A 26 13.03 3.89 -12.44
N LEU A 27 13.88 4.16 -11.43
CA LEU A 27 13.46 4.75 -10.15
C LEU A 27 14.18 6.06 -9.81
N SER A 28 14.61 6.81 -10.82
CA SER A 28 15.03 8.20 -10.56
C SER A 28 14.64 9.09 -11.73
N THR A 29 13.88 10.14 -11.40
CA THR A 29 13.53 11.28 -12.25
C THR A 29 12.32 11.06 -13.17
N VAL A 30 11.11 11.21 -12.63
CA VAL A 30 9.97 12.01 -13.16
C VAL A 30 8.90 12.01 -12.05
N GLY A 31 8.14 13.10 -11.93
CA GLY A 31 7.27 13.44 -10.81
C GLY A 31 6.33 12.34 -10.30
N ARG A 32 6.13 12.41 -8.98
CA ARG A 32 5.23 11.64 -8.12
C ARG A 32 3.79 11.65 -8.67
N VAL A 33 3.43 10.67 -9.50
CA VAL A 33 2.05 10.16 -9.72
C VAL A 33 2.16 8.69 -10.14
N THR A 34 2.08 7.77 -9.18
CA THR A 34 1.80 6.35 -9.47
C THR A 34 0.45 6.03 -8.87
N ALA A 35 -0.61 6.28 -9.65
CA ALA A 35 -1.98 5.96 -9.27
C ALA A 35 -2.35 4.59 -9.86
N SER A 36 -2.42 3.58 -9.01
CA SER A 36 -3.01 2.26 -9.30
C SER A 36 -4.47 2.24 -8.80
N ARG A 37 -5.38 3.02 -9.42
CA ARG A 37 -6.83 2.86 -9.19
C ARG A 37 -7.64 3.06 -10.47
N SER A 38 -8.73 2.31 -10.58
CA SER A 38 -9.70 2.44 -11.68
C SER A 38 -10.53 3.72 -11.49
N PRO A 39 -10.64 4.59 -12.51
CA PRO A 39 -11.36 5.86 -12.38
C PRO A 39 -12.88 5.66 -12.27
N VAL A 40 -13.54 6.43 -11.40
CA VAL A 40 -15.00 6.53 -11.36
C VAL A 40 -15.44 7.53 -12.42
N ARG A 41 -16.32 7.10 -13.34
CA ARG A 41 -16.89 7.97 -14.37
C ARG A 41 -17.97 8.86 -13.76
N SER A 42 -17.74 10.17 -13.74
CA SER A 42 -18.82 11.14 -13.52
C SER A 42 -19.75 11.21 -14.74
N ASP A 43 -21.00 11.64 -14.54
CA ASP A 43 -22.02 11.82 -15.60
C ASP A 43 -21.57 12.72 -16.77
N ASN A 44 -20.50 13.51 -16.58
CA ASN A 44 -19.90 14.38 -17.59
C ASN A 44 -18.66 13.78 -18.28
N GLY A 45 -18.34 12.50 -18.06
CA GLY A 45 -17.20 11.83 -18.67
C GLY A 45 -15.83 12.26 -18.14
N ILE A 46 -15.78 13.00 -17.04
CA ILE A 46 -14.54 13.34 -16.32
C ILE A 46 -14.26 12.21 -15.34
N GLU A 47 -13.09 11.59 -15.46
CA GLU A 47 -12.55 10.62 -14.51
C GLU A 47 -12.21 11.35 -13.21
N VAL A 48 -12.94 11.05 -12.14
CA VAL A 48 -12.65 11.58 -10.81
C VAL A 48 -11.97 10.48 -10.02
N TRP A 49 -10.75 10.75 -9.56
CA TRP A 49 -10.03 9.90 -8.62
C TRP A 49 -10.64 10.16 -7.24
N ASN A 50 -11.23 9.15 -6.60
CA ASN A 50 -11.53 9.21 -5.18
C ASN A 50 -10.18 9.20 -4.43
N MET A 51 -9.69 10.39 -4.12
CA MET A 51 -8.53 10.55 -3.24
C MET A 51 -9.05 10.42 -1.81
N VAL A 52 -8.39 9.60 -1.00
CA VAL A 52 -8.58 9.63 0.45
C VAL A 52 -8.25 11.05 0.89
N THR A 53 -9.16 11.70 1.58
CA THR A 53 -8.96 13.07 2.05
C THR A 53 -8.52 13.07 3.50
N THR A 54 -7.76 14.09 3.89
CA THR A 54 -7.35 14.30 5.28
C THR A 54 -8.55 14.33 6.23
N ASP A 55 -9.68 14.93 5.81
CA ASP A 55 -10.92 15.00 6.61
C ASP A 55 -11.53 13.60 6.84
N GLU A 56 -11.53 12.74 5.83
CA GLU A 56 -12.01 11.35 5.97
C GLU A 56 -11.14 10.55 6.93
N VAL A 57 -9.82 10.74 6.89
CA VAL A 57 -8.87 10.09 7.81
C VAL A 57 -9.05 10.59 9.23
N ILE A 58 -9.25 11.91 9.42
CA ILE A 58 -9.54 12.50 10.72
C ILE A 58 -10.82 11.90 11.32
N GLU A 59 -11.89 11.77 10.54
CA GLU A 59 -13.15 11.19 11.01
C GLU A 59 -13.00 9.68 11.30
N LYS A 60 -12.35 8.94 10.40
CA LYS A 60 -12.18 7.49 10.50
C LYS A 60 -11.37 7.06 11.73
N TYR A 61 -10.32 7.80 12.05
CA TYR A 61 -9.41 7.50 13.17
C TYR A 61 -9.65 8.37 14.41
N GLU A 62 -10.75 9.14 14.44
CA GLU A 62 -11.14 10.01 15.57
C GLU A 62 -10.03 10.97 16.02
N ILE A 63 -9.25 11.49 15.06
CA ILE A 63 -8.08 12.32 15.35
C ILE A 63 -8.53 13.73 15.71
N GLU A 64 -7.92 14.30 16.75
CA GLU A 64 -8.18 15.70 17.07
C GLU A 64 -7.57 16.61 15.98
N PRO A 65 -8.39 17.46 15.31
CA PRO A 65 -7.90 18.33 14.26
C PRO A 65 -7.03 19.44 14.85
N LEU A 66 -6.00 19.85 14.11
CA LEU A 66 -5.20 21.00 14.51
C LEU A 66 -6.02 22.27 14.34
N ARG A 67 -6.25 22.97 15.45
CA ARG A 67 -6.86 24.29 15.44
C ARG A 67 -5.80 25.37 15.55
N GLU A 68 -5.66 26.16 14.49
CA GLU A 68 -4.77 27.33 14.49
C GLU A 68 -5.12 28.32 15.62
N SER A 69 -6.39 28.41 16.02
CA SER A 69 -6.84 29.29 17.11
C SER A 69 -6.19 29.01 18.47
N ASP A 70 -5.71 27.79 18.67
CA ASP A 70 -5.10 27.36 19.92
C ASP A 70 -3.58 27.66 19.93
N ASN A 71 -3.04 28.10 18.80
CA ASN A 71 -1.64 28.51 18.68
C ASN A 71 -1.43 29.90 19.29
N ILE A 72 -0.22 30.10 19.81
CA ILE A 72 0.16 31.33 20.49
C ILE A 72 1.08 32.13 19.58
N ASP A 73 0.59 33.27 19.11
CA ASP A 73 1.42 34.20 18.35
C ASP A 73 2.38 34.95 19.26
N LEU A 74 3.63 35.04 18.81
CA LEU A 74 4.68 35.85 19.40
C LEU A 74 5.09 36.94 18.40
N SER A 75 4.66 38.18 18.66
CA SER A 75 5.12 39.33 17.87
C SER A 75 6.49 39.83 18.34
N GLU A 76 7.22 40.52 17.45
CA GLU A 76 8.47 41.19 17.83
C GLU A 76 8.24 42.28 18.90
N ASP A 77 7.13 43.02 18.81
CA ASP A 77 6.75 44.03 19.81
C ASP A 77 6.56 43.43 21.20
N ASP A 78 5.94 42.26 21.27
CA ASP A 78 5.77 41.51 22.52
C ASP A 78 7.09 41.10 23.16
N LEU A 79 8.12 40.81 22.34
CA LEU A 79 9.46 40.46 22.80
C LEU A 79 10.25 41.69 23.26
N GLU A 80 10.18 42.78 22.52
CA GLU A 80 10.97 43.99 22.81
C GLU A 80 10.39 44.76 23.99
N ASN A 81 9.08 44.99 24.00
CA ASN A 81 8.37 45.88 24.92
C ASN A 81 7.59 45.14 26.02
N GLY A 82 7.53 43.81 25.97
CA GLY A 82 6.84 43.00 26.97
C GLY A 82 7.49 43.08 28.35
N SER A 83 6.67 43.26 29.40
CA SER A 83 7.18 43.16 30.76
C SER A 83 7.68 41.75 31.08
N LYS A 84 8.68 41.64 31.97
CA LYS A 84 9.24 40.35 32.42
C LYS A 84 8.17 39.34 32.86
N GLY A 85 7.13 39.80 33.57
CA GLY A 85 6.01 38.95 33.98
C GLY A 85 5.14 38.46 32.81
N GLN A 86 4.92 39.30 31.79
CA GLN A 86 4.20 38.90 30.57
C GLN A 86 5.01 37.90 29.75
N LEU A 87 6.32 38.10 29.62
CA LEU A 87 7.24 37.18 28.94
C LEU A 87 7.28 35.81 29.63
N ILE A 88 7.33 35.76 30.98
CA ILE A 88 7.25 34.50 31.73
C ILE A 88 5.93 33.77 31.45
N LYS A 89 4.80 34.49 31.45
CA LYS A 89 3.50 33.90 31.16
C LYS A 89 3.45 33.34 29.74
N ARG A 90 3.89 34.12 28.74
CA ARG A 90 3.96 33.70 27.33
C ARG A 90 4.87 32.48 27.14
N ALA A 91 6.04 32.46 27.79
CA ALA A 91 6.92 31.29 27.76
C ALA A 91 6.25 30.04 28.32
N GLY A 92 5.48 30.16 29.41
CA GLY A 92 4.70 29.05 29.95
C GLY A 92 3.67 28.53 28.94
N GLN A 93 2.89 29.44 28.35
CA GLN A 93 1.86 29.07 27.36
C GLN A 93 2.49 28.42 26.11
N LEU A 94 3.56 28.99 25.54
CA LEU A 94 4.29 28.43 24.39
C LEU A 94 4.84 27.03 24.70
N ARG A 95 5.36 26.83 25.91
CA ARG A 95 5.86 25.52 26.35
C ARG A 95 4.75 24.48 26.41
N ASP A 96 3.62 24.84 27.00
CA ASP A 96 2.50 23.93 27.20
C ASP A 96 1.86 23.59 25.84
N ARG A 97 1.62 24.59 24.97
CA ARG A 97 1.12 24.37 23.60
C ARG A 97 2.05 23.49 22.77
N ARG A 98 3.36 23.72 22.83
CA ARG A 98 4.36 22.85 22.18
C ARG A 98 4.27 21.41 22.69
N ASN A 99 4.07 21.21 24.00
CA ASN A 99 3.95 19.85 24.54
C ASN A 99 2.68 19.16 24.04
N ASP A 100 1.56 19.88 23.96
CA ASP A 100 0.30 19.36 23.41
C ASP A 100 0.46 18.96 21.94
N LEU A 101 1.09 19.81 21.12
CA LEU A 101 1.36 19.52 19.71
C LEU A 101 2.32 18.34 19.53
N ASN A 102 3.34 18.21 20.38
CA ASN A 102 4.22 17.03 20.38
C ASN A 102 3.48 15.75 20.76
N GLN A 103 2.51 15.83 21.67
CA GLN A 103 1.66 14.70 22.03
C GLN A 103 0.80 14.29 20.83
N MET A 104 0.13 15.25 20.18
CA MET A 104 -0.64 15.01 18.96
C MET A 104 0.23 14.42 17.84
N ALA A 105 1.43 14.95 17.63
CA ALA A 105 2.38 14.41 16.65
C ALA A 105 2.77 12.97 17.00
N SER A 106 3.04 12.67 18.27
CA SER A 106 3.37 11.31 18.70
C SER A 106 2.22 10.32 18.46
N GLU A 107 0.98 10.72 18.71
CA GLU A 107 -0.22 9.91 18.46
C GLU A 107 -0.40 9.65 16.96
N ARG A 108 -0.34 10.71 16.15
CA ARG A 108 -0.42 10.61 14.68
C ARG A 108 0.70 9.74 14.10
N ALA A 109 1.92 9.83 14.64
CA ALA A 109 3.03 8.99 14.23
C ALA A 109 2.79 7.51 14.57
N SER A 110 2.22 7.21 15.74
CA SER A 110 1.88 5.84 16.13
C SER A 110 0.84 5.24 15.19
N GLU A 111 -0.26 5.96 14.93
CA GLU A 111 -1.31 5.51 14.01
C GLU A 111 -0.77 5.33 12.58
N ARG A 112 0.07 6.25 12.09
CA ARG A 112 0.77 6.10 10.81
C ARG A 112 1.61 4.82 10.78
N ASP A 113 2.33 4.52 11.85
CA ASP A 113 3.19 3.33 11.92
C ASP A 113 2.34 2.04 11.96
N ASP A 114 1.20 2.07 12.64
CA ASP A 114 0.23 0.96 12.67
C ASP A 114 -0.40 0.73 11.29
N LEU A 115 -0.75 1.80 10.55
CA LEU A 115 -1.23 1.69 9.17
C LEU A 115 -0.16 1.13 8.25
N ASN A 116 1.08 1.61 8.35
CA ASN A 116 2.20 1.07 7.58
C ASN A 116 2.46 -0.42 7.90
N ALA A 117 2.27 -0.85 9.14
CA ALA A 117 2.35 -2.25 9.51
C ALA A 117 1.25 -3.08 8.83
N LYS A 118 0.01 -2.60 8.86
CA LYS A 118 -1.13 -3.23 8.15
C LYS A 118 -0.93 -3.28 6.63
N THR A 119 -0.40 -2.22 6.02
CA THR A 119 -0.05 -2.22 4.60
C THR A 119 0.95 -3.34 4.29
N ARG A 120 1.99 -3.51 5.12
CA ARG A 120 2.97 -4.60 4.92
C ARG A 120 2.31 -5.97 5.04
N GLU A 121 1.46 -6.17 6.05
CA GLU A 121 0.71 -7.42 6.22
C GLU A 121 -0.14 -7.75 4.98
N LYS A 122 -0.86 -6.77 4.42
CA LYS A 122 -1.66 -6.94 3.20
C LYS A 122 -0.81 -7.18 1.95
N VAL A 123 0.34 -6.53 1.84
CA VAL A 123 1.29 -6.81 0.75
C VAL A 123 1.85 -8.23 0.87
N ASP A 124 2.18 -8.68 2.07
CA ASP A 124 2.69 -10.04 2.31
C ASP A 124 1.60 -11.08 2.01
N GLU A 125 0.34 -10.83 2.41
CA GLU A 125 -0.83 -11.64 2.04
C GLU A 125 -0.98 -11.75 0.51
N ALA A 126 -0.90 -10.62 -0.20
CA ALA A 126 -0.96 -10.60 -1.66
C ALA A 126 0.22 -11.36 -2.31
N GLN A 127 1.42 -11.28 -1.74
CA GLN A 127 2.58 -12.04 -2.21
C GLN A 127 2.38 -13.55 -2.02
N ASN A 128 1.86 -13.99 -0.87
CA ASN A 128 1.57 -15.40 -0.64
C ASN A 128 0.56 -15.95 -1.66
N HIS A 129 -0.53 -15.23 -1.92
CA HIS A 129 -1.50 -15.63 -2.95
C HIS A 129 -0.90 -15.65 -4.35
N ARG A 130 0.04 -14.75 -4.66
CA ARG A 130 0.77 -14.78 -5.92
C ARG A 130 1.62 -16.04 -6.04
N GLU A 131 2.37 -16.40 -5.00
CA GLU A 131 3.20 -17.61 -4.99
C GLU A 131 2.35 -18.87 -5.15
N GLN A 132 1.24 -18.99 -4.39
CA GLN A 132 0.28 -20.09 -4.51
C GLN A 132 -0.30 -20.20 -5.92
N ARG A 133 -0.75 -19.08 -6.49
CA ARG A 133 -1.24 -19.03 -7.88
C ARG A 133 -0.17 -19.48 -8.87
N ASP A 134 1.07 -19.03 -8.69
CA ASP A 134 2.17 -19.36 -9.61
C ASP A 134 2.52 -20.87 -9.53
N GLU A 135 2.47 -21.47 -8.33
CA GLU A 135 2.62 -22.92 -8.13
C GLU A 135 1.48 -23.72 -8.77
N LEU A 136 0.22 -23.32 -8.56
CA LEU A 136 -0.93 -23.96 -9.20
C LEU A 136 -0.90 -23.84 -10.72
N ASN A 137 -0.46 -22.71 -11.26
CA ASN A 137 -0.29 -22.55 -12.71
C ASN A 137 0.79 -23.47 -13.29
N GLU A 138 1.84 -23.76 -12.53
CA GLU A 138 2.86 -24.74 -12.92
C GLU A 138 2.24 -26.15 -12.98
N GLN A 139 1.46 -26.54 -11.96
CA GLN A 139 0.74 -27.82 -11.95
C GLN A 139 -0.30 -27.93 -13.07
N VAL A 140 -1.06 -26.85 -13.35
CA VAL A 140 -1.98 -26.78 -14.49
C VAL A 140 -1.23 -27.04 -15.80
N GLN A 141 -0.02 -26.52 -15.95
CA GLN A 141 0.78 -26.73 -17.15
C GLN A 141 1.27 -28.19 -17.26
N GLU A 142 1.73 -28.78 -16.16
CA GLU A 142 2.14 -30.20 -16.11
C GLU A 142 0.98 -31.15 -16.46
N HIS A 143 -0.21 -30.92 -15.89
CA HIS A 143 -1.39 -31.72 -16.20
C HIS A 143 -1.90 -31.48 -17.63
N LYS A 144 -1.77 -30.27 -18.18
CA LYS A 144 -2.07 -30.01 -19.60
C LYS A 144 -1.14 -30.79 -20.52
N GLU A 145 0.15 -30.84 -20.21
CA GLU A 145 1.14 -31.60 -20.99
C GLU A 145 0.82 -33.11 -20.93
N SER A 146 0.61 -33.65 -19.73
CA SER A 146 0.25 -35.06 -19.51
C SER A 146 -1.05 -35.44 -20.24
N ARG A 147 -2.09 -34.59 -20.12
CA ARG A 147 -3.37 -34.77 -20.83
C ARG A 147 -3.17 -34.78 -22.34
N ASN A 148 -2.38 -33.86 -22.88
CA ASN A 148 -2.17 -33.77 -24.33
C ASN A 148 -1.39 -34.98 -24.87
N GLU A 149 -0.43 -35.51 -24.09
CA GLU A 149 0.30 -36.74 -24.42
C GLU A 149 -0.63 -37.96 -24.43
N LEU A 150 -1.43 -38.14 -23.38
CA LEU A 150 -2.39 -39.26 -23.29
C LEU A 150 -3.48 -39.17 -24.35
N ASN A 151 -3.96 -37.96 -24.68
CA ASN A 151 -4.90 -37.79 -25.79
C ASN A 151 -4.29 -38.15 -27.14
N ALA A 152 -3.02 -37.84 -27.36
CA ALA A 152 -2.33 -38.25 -28.59
C ALA A 152 -2.20 -39.78 -28.65
N GLU A 153 -1.86 -40.42 -27.54
CA GLU A 153 -1.78 -41.89 -27.44
C GLU A 153 -3.15 -42.56 -27.63
N ALA A 154 -4.20 -42.04 -27.00
CA ALA A 154 -5.57 -42.53 -27.16
C ALA A 154 -6.02 -42.45 -28.63
N ASN A 155 -5.79 -41.31 -29.30
CA ASN A 155 -6.12 -41.15 -30.72
C ASN A 155 -5.38 -42.17 -31.61
N GLU A 156 -4.08 -42.40 -31.34
CA GLU A 156 -3.32 -43.42 -32.08
C GLU A 156 -3.84 -44.85 -31.84
N LEU A 157 -4.43 -45.14 -30.68
CA LEU A 157 -5.06 -46.43 -30.38
C LEU A 157 -6.43 -46.55 -31.07
N PHE A 158 -7.25 -45.50 -31.04
CA PHE A 158 -8.53 -45.46 -31.76
C PHE A 158 -8.34 -45.60 -33.28
N ASP A 159 -7.36 -44.90 -33.86
CA ASP A 159 -7.01 -45.05 -35.28
C ASP A 159 -6.71 -46.53 -35.65
N LYS A 160 -5.98 -47.25 -34.79
CA LYS A 160 -5.68 -48.69 -34.99
C LYS A 160 -6.90 -49.57 -34.82
N VAL A 161 -7.78 -49.24 -33.87
CA VAL A 161 -9.06 -49.91 -33.65
C VAL A 161 -9.94 -49.76 -34.90
N ASP A 162 -10.00 -48.57 -35.48
CA ASP A 162 -10.81 -48.28 -36.67
C ASP A 162 -10.25 -48.94 -37.93
N GLU A 163 -8.91 -48.98 -38.10
CA GLU A 163 -8.28 -49.77 -39.15
C GLU A 163 -8.66 -51.26 -39.03
N LYS A 164 -8.62 -51.83 -37.82
CA LYS A 164 -9.02 -53.22 -37.55
C LYS A 164 -10.52 -53.45 -37.76
N LYS A 165 -11.39 -52.51 -37.39
CA LYS A 165 -12.83 -52.57 -37.63
C LYS A 165 -13.15 -52.53 -39.13
N GLN A 166 -12.50 -51.66 -39.90
CA GLN A 166 -12.67 -51.60 -41.36
C GLN A 166 -12.23 -52.89 -42.07
N GLU A 167 -11.23 -53.59 -41.52
CA GLU A 167 -10.88 -54.94 -42.00
C GLU A 167 -11.97 -55.99 -41.69
N LEU A 168 -12.79 -55.77 -40.65
CA LEU A 168 -13.78 -56.71 -40.13
C LEU A 168 -15.23 -56.45 -40.62
N GLU A 169 -15.66 -55.19 -40.84
CA GLU A 169 -17.05 -54.86 -41.18
C GLU A 169 -17.24 -54.19 -42.56
N LEU A 170 -18.01 -54.88 -43.41
CA LEU A 170 -18.75 -54.35 -44.56
C LEU A 170 -20.26 -54.31 -44.20
N GLY A 171 -20.72 -53.26 -43.49
CA GLY A 171 -22.05 -52.64 -43.70
C GLY A 171 -23.10 -52.61 -42.55
N GLY A 172 -23.63 -51.41 -42.28
CA GLY A 172 -24.95 -51.14 -41.63
C GLY A 172 -25.07 -49.74 -40.98
N GLU A 173 -26.26 -49.10 -40.99
CA GLU A 173 -26.57 -47.71 -40.50
C GLU A 173 -26.76 -47.63 -38.96
N ASP A 174 -26.27 -46.54 -38.34
CA ASP A 174 -26.22 -46.17 -36.90
C ASP A 174 -25.71 -47.27 -35.95
N THR A 175 -24.52 -47.74 -36.30
CA THR A 175 -23.71 -48.71 -35.59
C THR A 175 -23.25 -48.20 -34.22
N ILE A 176 -22.69 -49.11 -33.41
CA ILE A 176 -21.96 -48.74 -32.18
C ILE A 176 -20.92 -47.65 -32.49
N GLU A 177 -20.35 -47.69 -33.69
CA GLU A 177 -19.43 -46.72 -34.28
C GLU A 177 -19.96 -45.29 -34.28
N GLU A 178 -21.14 -45.00 -34.84
CA GLU A 178 -21.61 -43.60 -34.93
C GLU A 178 -21.85 -42.94 -33.55
N LEU A 179 -22.21 -43.74 -32.53
CA LEU A 179 -22.29 -43.26 -31.16
C LEU A 179 -20.92 -43.04 -30.54
N GLN A 180 -19.91 -43.85 -30.89
CA GLN A 180 -18.53 -43.63 -30.46
C GLN A 180 -17.98 -42.35 -31.10
N ASP A 181 -18.16 -42.17 -32.40
CA ASP A 181 -17.71 -40.99 -33.16
C ASP A 181 -18.35 -39.71 -32.62
N GLU A 182 -19.65 -39.70 -32.33
CA GLU A 182 -20.30 -38.52 -31.76
C GLU A 182 -19.82 -38.19 -30.34
N ILE A 183 -19.54 -39.21 -29.51
CA ILE A 183 -18.97 -39.01 -28.17
C ILE A 183 -17.55 -38.44 -28.31
N GLU A 184 -16.77 -38.96 -29.25
CA GLU A 184 -15.42 -38.51 -29.54
C GLU A 184 -15.36 -37.11 -30.08
N ASP A 185 -16.23 -36.73 -31.01
CA ASP A 185 -16.33 -35.35 -31.50
C ASP A 185 -16.69 -34.37 -30.37
N LEU A 186 -17.60 -34.75 -29.47
CA LEU A 186 -18.00 -33.90 -28.35
C LEU A 186 -16.91 -33.78 -27.28
N GLU A 187 -16.19 -34.86 -26.98
CA GLU A 187 -15.06 -34.84 -26.05
C GLU A 187 -13.85 -34.13 -26.64
N PHE A 188 -13.56 -34.33 -27.92
CA PHE A 188 -12.54 -33.60 -28.65
C PHE A 188 -12.84 -32.10 -28.62
N ARG A 189 -14.09 -31.73 -28.87
CA ARG A 189 -14.54 -30.35 -28.77
C ARG A 189 -14.36 -29.78 -27.36
N GLN A 190 -14.71 -30.54 -26.32
CA GLN A 190 -14.49 -30.14 -24.92
C GLN A 190 -13.00 -29.87 -24.65
N GLN A 191 -12.13 -30.72 -25.17
CA GLN A 191 -10.69 -30.65 -24.89
C GLN A 191 -9.94 -29.60 -25.73
N THR A 192 -10.45 -29.27 -26.92
CA THR A 192 -9.75 -28.41 -27.89
C THR A 192 -10.33 -27.01 -28.04
N GLU A 193 -11.62 -26.82 -27.77
CA GLU A 193 -12.24 -25.48 -27.80
C GLU A 193 -12.08 -24.76 -26.47
N VAL A 194 -11.89 -23.44 -26.53
CA VAL A 194 -11.91 -22.58 -25.35
C VAL A 194 -13.37 -22.27 -25.02
N LEU A 195 -13.92 -23.02 -24.06
CA LEU A 195 -15.32 -22.89 -23.61
C LEU A 195 -15.37 -22.10 -22.30
N SER A 196 -16.51 -21.46 -22.02
CA SER A 196 -16.80 -20.94 -20.68
C SER A 196 -17.21 -22.07 -19.73
N THR A 197 -17.04 -21.87 -18.42
CA THR A 197 -17.33 -22.89 -17.39
C THR A 197 -18.78 -23.42 -17.43
N GLU A 198 -19.72 -22.59 -17.87
CA GLU A 198 -21.14 -22.95 -17.96
C GLU A 198 -21.44 -23.75 -19.24
N GLU A 199 -20.81 -23.39 -20.37
CA GLU A 199 -20.89 -24.13 -21.64
C GLU A 199 -20.19 -25.49 -21.56
N GLU A 200 -19.11 -25.59 -20.78
CA GLU A 200 -18.39 -26.84 -20.56
C GLU A 200 -19.24 -27.86 -19.77
N ARG A 201 -19.99 -27.41 -18.75
CA ARG A 201 -20.88 -28.30 -17.97
C ARG A 201 -22.00 -28.91 -18.82
N GLU A 202 -22.63 -28.11 -19.69
CA GLU A 202 -23.66 -28.63 -20.61
C GLU A 202 -23.09 -29.64 -21.62
N LEU A 203 -21.83 -29.48 -22.00
CA LEU A 203 -21.14 -30.41 -22.90
C LEU A 203 -20.86 -31.75 -22.20
N ILE A 204 -20.44 -31.71 -20.93
CA ILE A 204 -20.20 -32.91 -20.10
C ILE A 204 -21.47 -33.74 -19.92
N GLU A 205 -22.60 -33.10 -19.58
CA GLU A 205 -23.90 -33.82 -19.43
C GLU A 205 -24.33 -34.53 -20.72
N LYS A 206 -24.06 -33.93 -21.89
CA LYS A 206 -24.36 -34.57 -23.20
C LYS A 206 -23.47 -35.77 -23.47
N ILE A 207 -22.20 -35.70 -23.09
CA ILE A 207 -21.23 -36.79 -23.24
C ILE A 207 -21.67 -37.99 -22.38
N GLU A 208 -22.01 -37.76 -21.11
CA GLU A 208 -22.47 -38.82 -20.20
C GLU A 208 -23.72 -39.55 -20.72
N GLY A 209 -24.73 -38.81 -21.20
CA GLY A 209 -25.95 -39.42 -21.74
C GLY A 209 -25.73 -40.31 -22.97
N LYS A 210 -24.76 -39.97 -23.82
CA LYS A 210 -24.38 -40.79 -24.99
C LYS A 210 -23.59 -42.04 -24.59
N ARG A 211 -22.72 -41.94 -23.58
CA ARG A 211 -21.95 -43.09 -23.05
C ARG A 211 -22.89 -44.17 -22.47
N GLU A 212 -23.95 -43.79 -21.78
CA GLU A 212 -24.96 -44.73 -21.26
C GLU A 212 -25.65 -45.53 -22.38
N THR A 213 -25.97 -44.87 -23.50
CA THR A 213 -26.63 -45.51 -24.66
C THR A 213 -25.69 -46.42 -25.46
N LEU A 214 -24.40 -46.08 -25.52
CA LEU A 214 -23.36 -46.92 -26.13
C LEU A 214 -23.21 -48.25 -25.37
N GLN A 215 -23.19 -48.19 -24.04
CA GLN A 215 -23.01 -49.37 -23.18
C GLN A 215 -24.15 -50.39 -23.35
N GLU A 216 -25.41 -49.95 -23.46
CA GLU A 216 -26.57 -50.83 -23.73
C GLU A 216 -26.52 -51.53 -25.10
N LYS A 217 -25.84 -50.94 -26.09
CA LYS A 217 -25.69 -51.53 -27.43
C LYS A 217 -24.53 -52.53 -27.50
N LYS A 218 -23.41 -52.27 -26.81
CA LYS A 218 -22.22 -53.15 -26.78
C LYS A 218 -22.49 -54.52 -26.15
N GLU A 219 -23.37 -54.62 -25.14
CA GLU A 219 -23.76 -55.89 -24.50
C GLU A 219 -24.37 -56.95 -25.45
N LYS A 220 -24.62 -56.63 -26.73
CA LYS A 220 -25.37 -57.48 -27.68
C LYS A 220 -24.54 -58.13 -28.80
N VAL A 221 -23.22 -57.91 -28.90
CA VAL A 221 -22.39 -58.41 -30.05
C VAL A 221 -21.20 -59.23 -29.54
N GLY A 222 -20.90 -60.38 -30.17
CA GLY A 222 -20.11 -61.47 -29.57
C GLY A 222 -19.02 -62.12 -30.43
N ASP A 223 -18.37 -61.39 -31.33
CA ASP A 223 -17.13 -61.82 -32.02
C ASP A 223 -15.99 -60.79 -31.78
N ALA A 224 -15.85 -60.39 -30.51
CA ALA A 224 -15.29 -59.11 -30.09
C ALA A 224 -13.92 -59.17 -29.40
N ASP A 225 -13.47 -60.30 -28.84
CA ASP A 225 -12.46 -60.32 -27.77
C ASP A 225 -11.10 -59.59 -28.04
N GLU A 226 -10.50 -59.67 -29.24
CA GLU A 226 -9.22 -58.98 -29.52
C GLU A 226 -9.42 -57.48 -29.84
N LEU A 227 -10.51 -57.16 -30.55
CA LEU A 227 -10.91 -55.78 -30.83
C LEU A 227 -11.37 -55.10 -29.54
N GLU A 228 -12.08 -55.83 -28.68
CA GLU A 228 -12.55 -55.43 -27.36
C GLU A 228 -11.37 -55.11 -26.44
N GLY A 229 -10.29 -55.90 -26.47
CA GLY A 229 -9.06 -55.56 -25.73
C GLY A 229 -8.38 -54.26 -26.19
N MET A 230 -8.33 -53.98 -27.50
CA MET A 230 -7.77 -52.71 -28.02
C MET A 230 -8.69 -51.51 -27.72
N ILE A 231 -10.01 -51.73 -27.73
CA ILE A 231 -11.00 -50.72 -27.34
C ILE A 231 -10.88 -50.43 -25.85
N GLU A 232 -10.76 -51.44 -24.98
CA GLU A 232 -10.58 -51.27 -23.54
C GLU A 232 -9.30 -50.47 -23.23
N GLU A 233 -8.18 -50.78 -23.89
CA GLU A 233 -6.92 -50.05 -23.72
C GLU A 233 -7.04 -48.58 -24.16
N ALA A 234 -7.67 -48.31 -25.30
CA ALA A 234 -7.92 -46.95 -25.79
C ALA A 234 -8.86 -46.16 -24.85
N GLU A 235 -9.91 -46.81 -24.34
CA GLU A 235 -10.85 -46.23 -23.39
C GLU A 235 -10.18 -45.95 -22.03
N GLU A 236 -9.25 -46.79 -21.57
CA GLU A 236 -8.48 -46.59 -20.34
C GLU A 236 -7.56 -45.35 -20.45
N VAL A 237 -6.75 -45.25 -21.51
CA VAL A 237 -5.87 -44.09 -21.75
C VAL A 237 -6.68 -42.79 -21.87
N ARG A 238 -7.84 -42.84 -22.55
CA ARG A 238 -8.76 -41.70 -22.65
C ARG A 238 -9.38 -41.33 -21.30
N SER A 239 -9.67 -42.31 -20.44
CA SER A 239 -10.12 -42.06 -19.07
C SER A 239 -9.05 -41.37 -18.24
N GLU A 240 -7.78 -41.75 -18.37
CA GLU A 240 -6.66 -41.08 -17.69
C GLU A 240 -6.48 -39.64 -18.20
N ALA A 241 -6.57 -39.41 -19.51
CA ALA A 241 -6.56 -38.06 -20.08
C ALA A 241 -7.73 -37.21 -19.56
N SER A 242 -8.92 -37.80 -19.43
CA SER A 242 -10.10 -37.12 -18.86
C SER A 242 -9.89 -36.75 -17.40
N HIS A 243 -9.22 -37.61 -16.61
CA HIS A 243 -8.85 -37.28 -15.23
C HIS A 243 -7.91 -36.08 -15.17
N HIS A 244 -6.87 -36.05 -16.00
CA HIS A 244 -5.98 -34.88 -16.09
C HIS A 244 -6.69 -33.61 -16.57
N HIS A 245 -7.68 -33.72 -17.44
CA HIS A 245 -8.52 -32.57 -17.81
C HIS A 245 -9.30 -32.03 -16.61
N GLN A 246 -9.89 -32.91 -15.80
CA GLN A 246 -10.58 -32.51 -14.58
C GLN A 246 -9.62 -31.80 -13.61
N GLU A 247 -8.44 -32.35 -13.36
CA GLU A 247 -7.41 -31.73 -12.50
C GLU A 247 -6.99 -30.35 -13.04
N VAL A 248 -6.82 -30.20 -14.37
CA VAL A 248 -6.52 -28.90 -14.99
C VAL A 248 -7.60 -27.87 -14.69
N THR A 249 -8.86 -28.25 -14.79
CA THR A 249 -9.99 -27.33 -14.53
C THR A 249 -10.06 -26.96 -13.06
N GLU A 250 -9.95 -27.93 -12.15
CA GLU A 250 -9.98 -27.68 -10.71
C GLU A 250 -8.83 -26.77 -10.24
N LEU A 251 -7.60 -27.08 -10.66
CA LEU A 251 -6.42 -26.26 -10.31
C LEU A 251 -6.46 -24.87 -10.96
N ALA A 252 -7.03 -24.75 -12.17
CA ALA A 252 -7.19 -23.45 -12.83
C ALA A 252 -8.21 -22.56 -12.10
N ASP A 253 -9.31 -23.14 -11.61
CA ASP A 253 -10.30 -22.43 -10.81
C ASP A 253 -9.68 -21.96 -9.48
N GLU A 254 -8.91 -22.82 -8.80
CA GLU A 254 -8.20 -22.46 -7.56
C GLU A 254 -7.13 -21.38 -7.79
N ALA A 255 -6.36 -21.47 -8.87
CA ALA A 255 -5.39 -20.44 -9.26
C ALA A 255 -6.10 -19.10 -9.53
N GLN A 256 -7.28 -19.13 -10.15
CA GLN A 256 -8.05 -17.92 -10.40
C GLN A 256 -8.61 -17.31 -9.10
N GLU A 257 -9.00 -18.14 -8.13
CA GLU A 257 -9.40 -17.66 -6.79
C GLU A 257 -8.24 -16.94 -6.10
N HIS A 258 -7.06 -17.55 -6.05
CA HIS A 258 -5.87 -16.90 -5.50
C HIS A 258 -5.46 -15.63 -6.27
N HIS A 259 -5.65 -15.60 -7.60
CA HIS A 259 -5.47 -14.37 -8.36
C HIS A 259 -6.42 -13.25 -7.90
N ASN A 260 -7.70 -13.56 -7.70
CA ASN A 260 -8.69 -12.58 -7.26
C ASN A 260 -8.38 -12.07 -5.85
N GLN A 261 -8.06 -12.98 -4.92
CA GLN A 261 -7.66 -12.65 -3.55
C GLN A 261 -6.39 -11.79 -3.52
N MET A 262 -5.38 -12.13 -4.34
CA MET A 262 -4.17 -11.31 -4.51
C MET A 262 -4.51 -9.87 -4.94
N ILE A 263 -5.41 -9.71 -5.92
CA ILE A 263 -5.79 -8.38 -6.42
C ILE A 263 -6.54 -7.58 -5.35
N GLU A 264 -7.43 -8.22 -4.58
CA GLU A 264 -8.14 -7.59 -3.48
C GLU A 264 -7.19 -7.14 -2.37
N ALA A 265 -6.27 -8.01 -1.95
CA ALA A 265 -5.25 -7.68 -0.95
C ALA A 265 -4.36 -6.49 -1.39
N TYR A 266 -3.97 -6.41 -2.67
CA TYR A 266 -3.24 -5.24 -3.18
C TYR A 266 -4.07 -3.96 -3.17
N ARG A 267 -5.37 -4.03 -3.47
CA ARG A 267 -6.26 -2.86 -3.40
C ARG A 267 -6.39 -2.36 -1.97
N GLU A 268 -6.62 -3.27 -1.01
CA GLU A 268 -6.68 -2.94 0.41
C GLU A 268 -5.35 -2.36 0.91
N ALA A 269 -4.21 -2.93 0.49
CA ALA A 269 -2.89 -2.40 0.84
C ALA A 269 -2.70 -0.97 0.32
N ASP A 270 -3.11 -0.70 -0.93
CA ASP A 270 -3.05 0.65 -1.51
C ASP A 270 -3.98 1.63 -0.76
N GLU A 271 -5.18 1.21 -0.34
CA GLU A 271 -6.10 2.03 0.48
C GLU A 271 -5.49 2.39 1.84
N ILE A 272 -4.96 1.40 2.56
CA ILE A 272 -4.31 1.63 3.84
C ILE A 272 -3.06 2.51 3.68
N ARG A 273 -2.31 2.35 2.58
CA ARG A 273 -1.14 3.19 2.30
C ARG A 273 -1.53 4.65 2.12
N ASP A 274 -2.58 4.93 1.35
CA ASP A 274 -3.04 6.31 1.14
C ASP A 274 -3.47 6.94 2.48
N GLU A 275 -4.17 6.18 3.33
CA GLU A 275 -4.50 6.63 4.69
C GLU A 275 -3.25 6.89 5.55
N ALA A 276 -2.22 6.06 5.43
CA ALA A 276 -0.95 6.26 6.12
C ALA A 276 -0.22 7.52 5.64
N ASP A 277 -0.30 7.84 4.35
CA ASP A 277 0.29 9.05 3.78
C ASP A 277 -0.43 10.32 4.29
N GLU A 278 -1.76 10.32 4.33
CA GLU A 278 -2.54 11.42 4.93
C GLU A 278 -2.24 11.58 6.44
N MET A 279 -2.11 10.47 7.16
CA MET A 279 -1.67 10.48 8.56
C MET A 279 -0.26 11.04 8.74
N HIS A 280 0.61 10.79 7.78
CA HIS A 280 1.96 11.35 7.78
C HIS A 280 1.93 12.87 7.61
N ASP A 281 1.11 13.37 6.69
CA ASP A 281 0.96 14.81 6.45
C ASP A 281 0.42 15.51 7.71
N LEU A 282 -0.60 14.94 8.37
CA LEU A 282 -1.08 15.42 9.68
C LEU A 282 0.01 15.41 10.75
N PHE A 283 0.84 14.38 10.80
CA PHE A 283 1.96 14.31 11.72
C PHE A 283 2.97 15.45 11.46
N VAL A 284 3.33 15.67 10.18
CA VAL A 284 4.28 16.72 9.79
C VAL A 284 3.74 18.09 10.18
N GLU A 285 2.47 18.37 9.91
CA GLU A 285 1.82 19.64 10.29
C GLU A 285 1.90 19.90 11.82
N ALA A 286 1.62 18.88 12.63
CA ALA A 286 1.71 18.99 14.09
C ALA A 286 3.14 19.23 14.55
N GLN A 287 4.11 18.53 13.94
CA GLN A 287 5.52 18.64 14.27
C GLN A 287 6.08 20.03 13.89
N GLU A 288 5.80 20.52 12.68
CA GLU A 288 6.24 21.84 12.24
C GLU A 288 5.68 22.95 13.13
N THR A 289 4.39 22.84 13.49
CA THR A 289 3.76 23.79 14.42
C THR A 289 4.41 23.71 15.81
N ALA A 290 4.72 22.50 16.31
CA ALA A 290 5.41 22.34 17.59
C ALA A 290 6.81 22.96 17.57
N ASP A 291 7.56 22.77 16.49
CA ASP A 291 8.89 23.33 16.29
C ASP A 291 8.83 24.86 16.26
N GLN A 292 7.85 25.46 15.59
CA GLN A 292 7.63 26.90 15.62
C GLN A 292 7.41 27.44 17.05
N HIS A 293 6.50 26.81 17.83
CA HIS A 293 6.29 27.20 19.23
C HIS A 293 7.55 26.99 20.10
N HIS A 294 8.37 25.99 19.76
CA HIS A 294 9.64 25.77 20.44
C HIS A 294 10.64 26.90 20.17
N GLU A 295 10.78 27.32 18.91
CA GLU A 295 11.62 28.45 18.53
C GLU A 295 11.20 29.73 19.26
N ASP A 296 9.90 30.01 19.27
CA ASP A 296 9.30 31.16 19.96
C ASP A 296 9.57 31.13 21.46
N PHE A 297 9.40 29.97 22.08
CA PHE A 297 9.75 29.76 23.47
C PHE A 297 11.22 30.07 23.74
N VAL A 298 12.14 29.61 22.89
CA VAL A 298 13.58 29.89 23.01
C VAL A 298 13.88 31.38 22.84
N ARG A 299 13.20 32.07 21.92
CA ARG A 299 13.31 33.54 21.75
C ARG A 299 12.92 34.28 23.03
N VAL A 300 11.77 33.94 23.62
CA VAL A 300 11.31 34.52 24.89
C VAL A 300 12.29 34.22 26.03
N GLN A 301 12.82 32.99 26.12
CA GLN A 301 13.82 32.65 27.14
C GLN A 301 15.12 33.45 27.01
N LYS A 302 15.58 33.72 25.79
CA LYS A 302 16.76 34.56 25.56
C LYS A 302 16.52 35.99 26.06
N ARG A 303 15.37 36.58 25.69
CA ARG A 303 14.99 37.93 26.14
C ARG A 303 14.89 38.04 27.66
N LEU A 304 14.30 37.03 28.32
CA LEU A 304 14.24 37.00 29.79
C LEU A 304 15.63 37.02 30.43
N ARG A 305 16.61 36.29 29.87
CA ARG A 305 17.99 36.31 30.36
C ARG A 305 18.69 37.65 30.13
N GLU A 306 18.38 38.33 29.04
CA GLU A 306 18.88 39.69 28.79
C GLU A 306 18.32 40.67 29.82
N LEU A 307 17.02 40.65 30.07
CA LEU A 307 16.38 41.48 31.11
C LEU A 307 16.92 41.17 32.52
N ASP A 308 17.17 39.89 32.85
CA ASP A 308 17.80 39.51 34.12
C ASP A 308 19.21 40.11 34.27
N LYS A 309 19.96 40.17 33.17
CA LYS A 309 21.31 40.72 33.14
C LYS A 309 21.29 42.25 33.25
N GLU A 310 20.42 42.92 32.51
CA GLU A 310 20.18 44.37 32.61
C GLU A 310 19.81 44.78 34.04
N GLU A 311 18.88 44.07 34.68
CA GLU A 311 18.48 44.30 36.08
C GLU A 311 19.63 44.03 37.08
N GLU A 312 20.54 43.10 36.78
CA GLU A 312 21.72 42.88 37.60
C GLU A 312 22.77 44.00 37.45
N GLU A 313 22.99 44.48 36.23
CA GLU A 313 23.89 45.60 35.93
C GLU A 313 23.37 46.90 36.57
N GLU A 314 22.08 47.23 36.40
CA GLU A 314 21.46 48.39 37.05
C GLU A 314 21.60 48.35 38.58
N ARG A 315 21.37 47.18 39.21
CA ARG A 315 21.57 47.04 40.66
C ARG A 315 23.02 47.16 41.09
N LYS A 316 23.99 46.82 40.23
CA LYS A 316 25.42 47.04 40.52
C LYS A 316 25.76 48.52 40.42
N ASP A 317 25.29 49.18 39.37
CA ASP A 317 25.50 50.61 39.15
C ASP A 317 24.87 51.44 40.27
N GLU A 318 23.63 51.13 40.69
CA GLU A 318 22.99 51.77 41.85
C GLU A 318 23.79 51.59 43.15
N ARG A 319 24.38 50.40 43.35
CA ARG A 319 25.22 50.13 44.53
C ARG A 319 26.54 50.87 44.45
N GLU A 320 27.12 51.00 43.27
CA GLU A 320 28.35 51.76 43.03
C GLU A 320 28.11 53.25 43.25
N GLN A 321 27.07 53.83 42.64
CA GLN A 321 26.66 55.22 42.85
C GLN A 321 26.38 55.51 44.33
N LYS A 322 25.68 54.62 45.04
CA LYS A 322 25.47 54.78 46.50
C LYS A 322 26.79 54.75 47.27
N ARG A 323 27.75 53.90 46.88
CA ARG A 323 29.07 53.85 47.51
C ARG A 323 29.91 55.09 47.20
N GLU A 324 29.82 55.61 45.98
CA GLU A 324 30.49 56.86 45.60
C GLU A 324 29.92 58.05 46.35
N ALA A 325 28.60 58.20 46.41
CA ALA A 325 27.94 59.23 47.20
C ALA A 325 28.29 59.11 48.71
N GLU A 326 28.29 57.90 49.28
CA GLU A 326 28.73 57.68 50.67
C GLU A 326 30.20 58.06 50.89
N LYS A 327 31.08 57.89 49.88
CA LYS A 327 32.48 58.32 49.94
C LYS A 327 32.63 59.82 49.83
N GLU A 328 31.95 60.46 48.87
CA GLU A 328 31.96 61.93 48.71
C GLU A 328 31.47 62.64 49.97
N GLU A 329 30.35 62.18 50.55
CA GLU A 329 29.86 62.69 51.84
C GLU A 329 30.90 62.54 52.95
N ALA A 330 31.59 61.39 53.01
CA ALA A 330 32.61 61.16 54.01
C ALA A 330 33.88 62.02 53.77
N GLU A 331 34.26 62.28 52.51
CA GLU A 331 35.36 63.18 52.16
C GLU A 331 35.05 64.64 52.54
N GLU A 332 33.81 65.11 52.33
CA GLU A 332 33.37 66.43 52.77
C GLU A 332 33.44 66.58 54.30
N ILE A 333 32.95 65.57 55.03
CA ILE A 333 33.02 65.53 56.50
C ILE A 333 34.49 65.52 56.96
N TYR A 334 35.35 64.73 56.32
CA TYR A 334 36.77 64.66 56.63
C TYR A 334 37.49 65.99 56.39
N GLN A 335 37.09 66.72 55.34
CA GLN A 335 37.64 68.04 55.05
C GLN A 335 37.23 69.07 56.12
N LYS A 336 35.96 69.10 56.54
CA LYS A 336 35.50 69.94 57.66
C LYS A 336 36.22 69.62 58.96
N PHE A 337 36.50 68.34 59.23
CA PHE A 337 37.32 67.93 60.37
C PHE A 337 38.75 68.47 60.31
N LYS A 338 39.39 68.41 59.12
CA LYS A 338 40.72 69.00 58.91
C LYS A 338 40.74 70.51 59.12
N ASP A 339 39.66 71.18 58.78
CA ASP A 339 39.50 72.64 58.91
C ASP A 339 39.17 73.08 60.35
N GLY A 340 39.04 72.13 61.29
CA GLY A 340 38.93 72.38 62.74
C GLY A 340 37.50 72.47 63.27
N GLU A 341 36.50 72.09 62.47
CA GLU A 341 35.11 71.99 62.90
C GLU A 341 34.87 70.73 63.77
N THR A 342 33.95 70.82 64.75
CA THR A 342 33.63 69.70 65.64
C THR A 342 32.78 68.67 64.93
N LEU A 343 33.19 67.40 64.96
CA LEU A 343 32.43 66.28 64.41
C LEU A 343 31.39 65.75 65.39
N ASP A 344 30.21 65.42 64.86
CA ASP A 344 29.17 64.72 65.60
C ASP A 344 29.38 63.19 65.57
N THR A 345 28.66 62.47 66.45
CA THR A 345 28.78 61.00 66.57
C THR A 345 28.39 60.27 65.28
N GLU A 346 27.44 60.82 64.52
CA GLU A 346 27.01 60.27 63.23
C GLU A 346 28.07 60.45 62.13
N ASP A 347 28.75 61.60 62.12
CA ASP A 347 29.84 61.90 61.18
C ASP A 347 31.05 61.00 61.40
N LEU A 348 31.37 60.73 62.67
CA LEU A 348 32.47 59.85 63.06
C LEU A 348 32.21 58.39 62.63
N MET A 349 30.95 57.93 62.70
CA MET A 349 30.54 56.61 62.23
C MET A 349 30.59 56.50 60.69
N LYS A 350 30.26 57.56 59.96
CA LYS A 350 30.38 57.62 58.49
C LYS A 350 31.83 57.51 58.04
N LEU A 351 32.75 58.23 58.68
CA LEU A 351 34.19 58.16 58.39
C LEU A 351 34.81 56.79 58.69
N GLN A 352 34.37 56.14 59.78
CA GLN A 352 34.81 54.77 60.12
C GLN A 352 34.30 53.73 59.11
N LYS A 353 33.07 53.91 58.61
CA LYS A 353 32.46 53.01 57.62
C LYS A 353 33.14 53.10 56.25
N THR A 354 33.64 54.28 55.86
CA THR A 354 34.35 54.50 54.59
C THR A 354 35.87 54.30 54.68
N GLY A 355 36.42 54.12 55.90
CA GLY A 355 37.84 53.85 56.13
C GLY A 355 38.75 55.08 56.06
N LEU A 356 38.19 56.28 56.21
CA LEU A 356 38.91 57.56 56.21
C LEU A 356 39.48 57.95 57.60
N LEU A 357 39.29 57.10 58.61
CA LEU A 357 39.71 57.33 60.00
C LEU A 357 40.30 56.08 60.65
#